data_AF-A0A9X5E405-F1
#
_entry.id   AF-A0A9X5E405-F1
#
_cell.length_a   1.000
_cell.length_b   1.000
_cell.length_c   1.000
_cell.angle_alpha   90.00
_cell.angle_beta   90.00
_cell.angle_gamma   90.00
#
_symmetry.space_group_name_H-M   'P 1'
#
loop_
_entity.id
_entity.type
_entity.pdbx_description
1 polymer ?
#
loop_
_entity_poly.entity_id
_entity_poly.type
_entity_poly.pdbx_seq_one_letter_code
_entity_poly.pdbx_strand_id
1 'polypeptide(L)'
;MTTAAPTKTKYEAIIGLETHCQLNTNTKIFSSSSTEFGSPPNTNIDPICMGLPGVLPVLNEKVLEYAVKAGLALNCQIASYSKFDRKQYFYPDLPKNYQISQYDLPIAQHGWLEIELVDADNNPIRKRIGITRLHMEEDAGKLVHGGSDRLSGSTYSLVDYNRAGVPLVEIVSEPDMRSGQEAAEYAQELRRILRYLGVSDGNMQEGSLRCDVNISVRPVGQKEFGTKVEIKNMNSFNAIQRAIEYEIERQIAAVESGERIIQETRLWEEGSQRTVSMRTKEGSSDYRYFPEPDLAPIEVSKAQLEQWRVELPELPAQKRHRYESELGLSAYDTRVLTDERAVSEYFEATVAAGASAKQAANWIMGDIAAYLNSNKLSIGEIALKPKTLAELIQLIEGNTISGKIAKDILPELLTQGGSAKELVERKGLIQISDRSAIEAIVEQVIAANPKELEQYRNGKTKLLGFFVGQVLKQTGGRADPKLTNQLLAEKLNG
;
A
#
# COMPACT_ATOMS: atom_id res chain seq x y z
N MET A 1 -41.20 17.70 -38.08
CA MET A 1 -40.10 18.23 -37.25
C MET A 1 -39.67 17.12 -36.32
N THR A 2 -38.55 16.47 -36.64
CA THR A 2 -37.95 15.44 -35.79
C THR A 2 -37.38 16.12 -34.55
N THR A 3 -38.04 15.93 -33.41
CA THR A 3 -37.52 16.30 -32.09
C THR A 3 -36.24 15.48 -31.86
N ALA A 4 -35.10 16.16 -31.90
CA ALA A 4 -33.84 15.57 -31.51
C ALA A 4 -33.98 15.07 -30.06
N ALA A 5 -33.73 13.79 -29.82
CA ALA A 5 -33.68 13.26 -28.46
C ALA A 5 -32.64 14.07 -27.66
N PRO A 6 -32.93 14.48 -26.41
CA PRO A 6 -31.98 15.26 -25.63
C PRO A 6 -30.70 14.43 -25.45
N THR A 7 -29.61 14.89 -26.04
CA THR A 7 -28.28 14.31 -25.84
C THR A 7 -27.93 14.47 -24.37
N LYS A 8 -27.81 13.37 -23.62
CA LYS A 8 -27.41 13.40 -22.21
C LYS A 8 -26.03 14.05 -22.10
N THR A 9 -25.95 15.19 -21.41
CA THR A 9 -24.68 15.87 -21.14
C THR A 9 -23.75 14.90 -20.40
N LYS A 10 -22.54 14.70 -20.92
CA LYS A 10 -21.51 13.92 -20.23
C LYS A 10 -20.72 14.85 -19.32
N TYR A 11 -20.44 14.40 -18.10
CA TYR A 11 -19.64 15.12 -17.12
C TYR A 11 -18.31 14.40 -16.90
N GLU A 12 -17.28 15.16 -16.54
CA GLU A 12 -16.02 14.66 -16.00
C GLU A 12 -15.81 15.17 -14.57
N ALA A 13 -15.22 14.34 -13.72
CA ALA A 13 -14.81 14.72 -12.37
C ALA A 13 -13.39 15.28 -12.39
N ILE A 14 -13.13 16.28 -11.55
CA ILE A 14 -11.82 16.90 -11.32
C ILE A 14 -11.52 16.71 -9.84
N ILE A 15 -10.50 15.90 -9.53
CA ILE A 15 -10.21 15.46 -8.17
C ILE A 15 -8.76 15.79 -7.81
N GLY A 16 -8.57 16.38 -6.64
CA GLY A 16 -7.27 16.59 -6.00
C GLY A 16 -7.29 16.11 -4.56
N LEU A 17 -6.16 15.59 -4.07
CA LEU A 17 -6.01 15.07 -2.72
C LEU A 17 -5.04 15.94 -1.91
N GLU A 18 -5.40 16.16 -0.66
CA GLU A 18 -4.55 16.75 0.37
C GLU A 18 -4.24 15.65 1.38
N THR A 19 -2.98 15.20 1.41
CA THR A 19 -2.57 14.06 2.21
C THR A 19 -1.61 14.49 3.32
N HIS A 20 -1.99 14.25 4.57
CA HIS A 20 -1.13 14.47 5.73
C HIS A 20 -0.51 13.15 6.16
N CYS A 21 0.82 13.13 6.24
CA CYS A 21 1.59 11.95 6.62
C CYS A 21 2.40 12.26 7.89
N GLN A 22 2.18 11.52 8.97
CA GLN A 22 3.03 11.55 10.16
C GLN A 22 4.37 10.90 9.84
N LEU A 23 5.45 11.59 10.23
CA LEU A 23 6.80 11.10 10.04
C LEU A 23 7.24 10.23 11.22
N ASN A 24 7.90 9.11 10.93
CA ASN A 24 8.41 8.15 11.90
C ASN A 24 9.74 8.62 12.52
N THR A 25 9.74 9.78 13.17
CA THR A 25 10.88 10.28 13.95
C THR A 25 10.73 9.90 15.41
N ASN A 26 11.83 9.84 16.18
CA ASN A 26 11.77 9.53 17.62
C ASN A 26 11.29 10.73 18.46
N THR A 27 11.59 11.95 18.01
CA THR A 27 11.23 13.20 18.68
C THR A 27 10.34 14.06 17.80
N LYS A 28 9.57 14.93 18.43
CA LYS A 28 8.68 15.91 17.79
C LYS A 28 9.41 16.87 16.85
N ILE A 29 8.67 17.61 16.03
CA ILE A 29 9.25 18.45 14.97
C ILE A 29 10.00 19.65 15.55
N PHE A 30 9.53 20.20 16.66
CA PHE A 30 10.07 21.43 17.27
C PHE A 30 10.55 21.24 18.72
N SER A 31 10.47 20.02 19.26
CA SER A 31 10.79 19.73 20.66
C SER A 31 11.34 18.32 20.84
N SER A 32 11.87 18.02 22.04
CA SER A 32 12.51 16.74 22.35
C SER A 32 11.57 15.66 22.88
N SER A 33 10.26 15.93 22.99
CA SER A 33 9.28 14.93 23.43
C SER A 33 9.14 13.79 22.44
N SER A 34 8.75 12.62 22.96
CA SER A 34 8.49 11.41 22.17
C SER A 34 7.30 11.61 21.21
N THR A 35 7.36 10.89 20.09
CA THR A 35 6.26 10.73 19.11
C THR A 35 5.48 9.43 19.31
N GLU A 36 5.84 8.63 20.31
CA GLU A 36 5.27 7.30 20.55
C GLU A 36 3.74 7.33 20.68
N PHE A 37 3.09 6.45 19.93
CA PHE A 37 1.65 6.29 19.95
C PHE A 37 1.21 5.39 21.12
N GLY A 38 0.01 5.64 21.66
CA GLY A 38 -0.60 4.77 22.67
C GLY A 38 -0.19 5.04 24.13
N SER A 39 0.66 6.04 24.40
CA SER A 39 0.97 6.48 25.77
C SER A 39 -0.26 7.06 26.50
N PRO A 40 -0.30 7.03 27.85
CA PRO A 40 -1.37 7.66 28.61
C PRO A 40 -1.52 9.16 28.26
N PRO A 41 -2.72 9.75 28.34
CA PRO A 41 -2.95 11.14 27.93
C PRO A 41 -1.98 12.13 28.59
N ASN A 42 -1.46 13.07 27.79
CA ASN A 42 -0.57 14.14 28.25
C ASN A 42 0.72 13.67 28.97
N THR A 43 1.33 12.56 28.53
CA THR A 43 2.65 12.09 29.03
C THR A 43 3.81 12.42 28.09
N ASN A 44 3.55 12.53 26.79
CA ASN A 44 4.54 12.87 25.76
C ASN A 44 4.51 14.37 25.45
N ILE A 45 4.63 15.21 26.47
CA ILE A 45 4.52 16.67 26.36
C ILE A 45 5.70 17.38 27.02
N ASP A 46 5.98 18.60 26.57
CA ASP A 46 6.97 19.51 27.12
C ASP A 46 6.50 20.97 26.98
N PRO A 47 7.17 21.95 27.61
CA PRO A 47 6.80 23.36 27.50
C PRO A 47 6.66 23.89 26.08
N ILE A 48 7.47 23.40 25.13
CA ILE A 48 7.50 23.88 23.74
C ILE A 48 6.26 23.40 23.00
N CYS A 49 5.96 22.10 23.04
CA CYS A 49 4.78 21.57 22.35
C CYS A 49 3.48 22.07 23.00
N MET A 50 3.51 22.39 24.29
CA MET A 50 2.42 23.01 25.04
C MET A 50 2.32 24.54 24.85
N GLY A 51 3.25 25.17 24.15
CA GLY A 51 3.22 26.61 23.89
C GLY A 51 3.28 27.48 25.16
N LEU A 52 4.00 27.05 26.19
CA LEU A 52 4.12 27.82 27.43
C LEU A 52 4.85 29.17 27.19
N PRO A 53 4.59 30.21 28.01
CA PRO A 53 5.25 31.50 27.83
C PRO A 53 6.78 31.39 27.89
N GLY A 54 7.46 31.96 26.88
CA GLY A 54 8.92 32.05 26.81
C GLY A 54 9.63 30.88 26.11
N VAL A 55 8.89 29.93 25.53
CA VAL A 55 9.46 28.80 24.77
C VAL A 55 9.74 29.18 23.32
N LEU A 56 10.68 28.49 22.68
CA LEU A 56 11.02 28.65 21.27
C LEU A 56 11.07 27.27 20.58
N PRO A 57 10.61 27.15 19.32
CA PRO A 57 10.71 25.93 18.54
C PRO A 57 12.15 25.67 18.06
N VAL A 58 12.54 24.40 17.98
CA VAL A 58 13.83 23.98 17.37
C VAL A 58 13.59 22.87 16.36
N LEU A 59 13.83 23.14 15.08
CA LEU A 59 13.59 22.17 14.01
C LEU A 59 14.41 20.89 14.21
N ASN A 60 13.71 19.76 14.13
CA ASN A 60 14.29 18.43 14.10
C ASN A 60 14.95 18.14 12.74
N GLU A 61 16.26 17.90 12.74
CA GLU A 61 17.03 17.61 11.52
C GLU A 61 16.50 16.40 10.75
N LYS A 62 16.01 15.36 11.46
CA LYS A 62 15.49 14.15 10.84
C LYS A 62 14.19 14.42 10.07
N VAL A 63 13.40 15.40 10.53
CA VAL A 63 12.17 15.83 9.83
C VAL A 63 12.52 16.47 8.49
N LEU A 64 13.55 17.34 8.46
CA LEU A 64 14.03 17.93 7.21
C LEU A 64 14.54 16.85 6.25
N GLU A 65 15.38 15.92 6.73
CA GLU A 65 15.86 14.79 5.93
C GLU A 65 14.69 14.01 5.30
N TYR A 66 13.70 13.64 6.12
CA TYR A 66 12.55 12.85 5.65
C TYR A 66 11.70 13.60 4.65
N ALA A 67 11.45 14.89 4.87
CA ALA A 67 10.69 15.73 3.95
C ALA A 67 11.41 15.89 2.60
N VAL A 68 12.73 16.08 2.60
CA VAL A 68 13.51 16.15 1.36
C VAL A 68 13.55 14.80 0.64
N LYS A 69 13.77 13.69 1.34
CA LYS A 69 13.73 12.34 0.74
C LYS A 69 12.37 12.03 0.14
N ALA A 70 11.28 12.37 0.84
CA ALA A 70 9.92 12.22 0.33
C ALA A 70 9.72 13.09 -0.93
N GLY A 71 10.15 14.36 -0.92
CA GLY A 71 10.08 15.23 -2.08
C GLY A 71 10.85 14.68 -3.28
N LEU A 72 12.07 14.18 -3.08
CA LEU A 72 12.87 13.57 -4.13
C LEU A 72 12.21 12.31 -4.71
N ALA A 73 11.68 11.43 -3.85
CA ALA A 73 10.99 10.21 -4.27
C ALA A 73 9.70 10.49 -5.05
N LEU A 74 9.07 11.63 -4.76
CA LEU A 74 7.90 12.16 -5.45
C LEU A 74 8.27 13.03 -6.66
N ASN A 75 9.52 12.94 -7.12
CA ASN A 75 10.05 13.68 -8.27
C ASN A 75 9.89 15.20 -8.18
N CYS A 76 9.74 15.76 -6.97
CA CYS A 76 9.61 17.19 -6.75
C CYS A 76 10.96 17.90 -6.94
N GLN A 77 10.86 19.19 -7.24
CA GLN A 77 11.96 20.14 -7.13
C GLN A 77 12.11 20.54 -5.66
N ILE A 78 13.28 20.28 -5.09
CA ILE A 78 13.59 20.67 -3.71
C ILE A 78 14.01 22.14 -3.69
N ALA A 79 13.41 22.92 -2.81
CA ALA A 79 13.69 24.34 -2.67
C ALA A 79 15.12 24.57 -2.15
N SER A 80 15.87 25.47 -2.79
CA SER A 80 17.18 25.90 -2.29
C SER A 80 17.08 26.80 -1.07
N TYR A 81 15.91 27.42 -0.87
CA TYR A 81 15.57 28.30 0.23
C TYR A 81 14.11 28.06 0.60
N SER A 82 13.86 27.76 1.87
CA SER A 82 12.53 27.46 2.41
C SER A 82 12.38 28.10 3.79
N LYS A 83 11.16 28.28 4.27
CA LYS A 83 10.90 28.85 5.60
C LYS A 83 9.66 28.23 6.23
N PHE A 84 9.53 28.40 7.53
CA PHE A 84 8.29 28.14 8.26
C PHE A 84 7.44 29.41 8.36
N ASP A 85 6.15 29.21 8.55
CA ASP A 85 5.11 30.21 8.67
C ASP A 85 4.16 29.81 9.80
N ARG A 86 3.53 30.80 10.45
CA ARG A 86 2.46 30.56 11.41
C ARG A 86 1.10 30.60 10.73
N LYS A 87 0.38 29.48 10.76
CA LYS A 87 -1.03 29.37 10.39
C LYS A 87 -1.89 29.64 11.64
N GLN A 88 -2.52 30.80 11.74
CA GLN A 88 -3.23 31.21 12.95
C GLN A 88 -4.67 30.70 12.96
N TYR A 89 -5.03 29.93 13.98
CA TYR A 89 -6.41 29.57 14.28
C TYR A 89 -6.55 29.11 15.74
N PHE A 90 -7.72 29.36 16.32
CA PHE A 90 -8.00 28.98 17.70
C PHE A 90 -8.79 27.68 17.71
N TYR A 91 -8.22 26.65 18.31
CA TYR A 91 -8.92 25.40 18.55
C TYR A 91 -8.33 24.70 19.78
N PRO A 92 -9.14 24.02 20.63
CA PRO A 92 -8.64 23.52 21.92
C PRO A 92 -7.52 22.48 21.84
N ASP A 93 -7.33 21.79 20.71
CA ASP A 93 -6.22 20.84 20.52
C ASP A 93 -4.91 21.50 20.04
N LEU A 94 -4.92 22.81 19.77
CA LEU A 94 -3.77 23.55 19.29
C LEU A 94 -3.29 24.53 20.37
N PRO A 95 -2.38 24.11 21.26
CA PRO A 95 -2.06 24.86 22.47
C PRO A 95 -1.43 26.24 22.19
N LYS A 96 -0.73 26.39 21.06
CA LYS A 96 -0.10 27.66 20.64
C LYS A 96 -1.08 28.66 20.01
N ASN A 97 -2.29 28.24 19.65
CA ASN A 97 -3.25 28.99 18.81
C ASN A 97 -2.70 29.43 17.42
N TYR A 98 -1.60 28.81 17.01
CA TYR A 98 -1.09 28.79 15.65
C TYR A 98 -0.37 27.46 15.43
N GLN A 99 -0.42 26.98 14.20
CA GLN A 99 0.33 25.81 13.75
C GLN A 99 1.55 26.31 12.98
N ILE A 100 2.74 25.84 13.32
CA ILE A 100 3.93 26.08 12.51
C ILE A 100 3.85 25.15 11.29
N SER A 101 3.80 25.74 10.10
CA SER A 101 3.68 25.05 8.80
C SER A 101 4.54 25.80 7.76
N GLN A 102 4.38 25.55 6.47
CA GLN A 102 5.02 26.37 5.42
C GLN A 102 3.96 26.82 4.43
N TYR A 103 3.97 28.11 4.07
CA TYR A 103 2.96 28.67 3.17
C TYR A 103 3.49 28.87 1.75
N ASP A 104 4.17 29.97 1.47
CA ASP A 104 4.61 30.39 0.13
C ASP A 104 5.90 29.72 -0.33
N LEU A 105 6.77 29.27 0.60
CA LEU A 105 8.07 28.65 0.29
C LEU A 105 8.18 27.24 0.89
N PRO A 106 7.36 26.27 0.43
CA PRO A 106 7.45 24.89 0.90
C PRO A 106 8.78 24.24 0.50
N ILE A 107 9.16 23.18 1.21
CA ILE A 107 10.44 22.50 0.98
C ILE A 107 10.53 21.79 -0.39
N ALA A 108 9.40 21.40 -0.98
CA ALA A 108 9.37 20.76 -2.30
C ALA A 108 8.11 21.11 -3.12
N GLN A 109 8.26 21.24 -4.44
CA GLN A 109 7.18 21.64 -5.37
C GLN A 109 7.30 20.92 -6.72
N HIS A 110 6.21 20.93 -7.51
CA HIS A 110 6.20 20.52 -8.92
C HIS A 110 6.73 19.09 -9.17
N GLY A 111 6.24 18.14 -8.39
CA GLY A 111 6.55 16.72 -8.54
C GLY A 111 5.48 15.95 -9.28
N TRP A 112 5.60 14.62 -9.24
CA TRP A 112 4.61 13.69 -9.76
C TRP A 112 4.89 12.28 -9.23
N LEU A 113 3.84 11.47 -9.15
CA LEU A 113 3.97 10.02 -8.96
C LEU A 113 3.18 9.27 -10.04
N GLU A 114 3.55 8.03 -10.32
CA GLU A 114 2.88 7.17 -11.28
C GLU A 114 1.92 6.21 -10.55
N ILE A 115 0.63 6.29 -10.89
CA ILE A 115 -0.36 5.29 -10.49
C ILE A 115 -0.49 4.22 -11.56
N GLU A 116 -0.84 3.01 -11.14
CA GLU A 116 -1.11 1.89 -12.02
C GLU A 116 -2.51 1.33 -11.72
N LEU A 117 -3.36 1.33 -12.74
CA LEU A 117 -4.68 0.71 -12.72
C LEU A 117 -4.67 -0.52 -13.62
N VAL A 118 -5.75 -1.29 -13.57
CA VAL A 118 -5.94 -2.49 -14.41
C VAL A 118 -7.18 -2.29 -15.26
N ASP A 119 -7.09 -2.54 -16.56
CA ASP A 119 -8.22 -2.47 -17.49
C ASP A 119 -9.10 -3.73 -17.43
N ALA A 120 -10.17 -3.77 -18.24
CA ALA A 120 -11.09 -4.90 -18.28
C ALA A 120 -10.46 -6.21 -18.76
N ASP A 121 -9.33 -6.14 -19.50
CA ASP A 121 -8.59 -7.26 -20.06
C ASP A 121 -7.36 -7.64 -19.21
N ASN A 122 -7.24 -7.06 -18.01
CA ASN A 122 -6.12 -7.20 -17.08
C ASN A 122 -4.78 -6.60 -17.51
N ASN A 123 -4.78 -5.62 -18.43
CA ASN A 123 -3.58 -4.88 -18.77
C ASN A 123 -3.36 -3.68 -17.82
N PRO A 124 -2.10 -3.37 -17.47
CA PRO A 124 -1.79 -2.21 -16.65
C PRO A 124 -2.03 -0.90 -17.43
N ILE A 125 -2.79 0.02 -16.85
CA ILE A 125 -2.92 1.41 -17.28
C ILE A 125 -2.11 2.27 -16.32
N ARG A 126 -1.03 2.86 -16.83
CA ARG A 126 -0.16 3.76 -16.04
C ARG A 126 -0.51 5.22 -16.32
N LYS A 127 -0.60 6.03 -15.26
CA LYS A 127 -0.88 7.46 -15.33
C LYS A 127 -0.03 8.22 -14.33
N ARG A 128 0.54 9.34 -14.76
CA ARG A 128 1.23 10.27 -13.85
C ARG A 128 0.21 11.25 -13.27
N ILE A 129 0.28 11.43 -11.96
CA ILE A 129 -0.49 12.42 -11.20
C ILE A 129 0.51 13.46 -10.67
N GLY A 130 0.28 14.72 -11.00
CA GLY A 130 1.12 15.82 -10.54
C GLY A 130 1.03 16.03 -9.03
N ILE A 131 2.11 16.57 -8.46
CA ILE A 131 2.20 16.99 -7.07
C ILE A 131 2.53 18.47 -7.06
N THR A 132 1.60 19.26 -6.55
CA THR A 132 1.74 20.71 -6.44
C THR A 132 2.87 21.05 -5.47
N ARG A 133 2.83 20.45 -4.27
CA ARG A 133 3.75 20.76 -3.16
C ARG A 133 3.82 19.64 -2.14
N LEU A 134 4.93 19.62 -1.41
CA LEU A 134 5.12 18.92 -0.15
C LEU A 134 5.73 19.91 0.84
N HIS A 135 5.15 20.02 2.03
CA HIS A 135 5.65 20.89 3.08
C HIS A 135 5.59 20.27 4.46
N MET A 136 6.43 20.77 5.36
CA MET A 136 6.50 20.32 6.75
C MET A 136 5.55 21.11 7.64
N GLU A 137 4.91 20.44 8.58
CA GLU A 137 4.13 21.09 9.63
C GLU A 137 4.09 20.25 10.90
N GLU A 138 3.52 20.82 11.97
CA GLU A 138 3.25 20.10 13.20
C GLU A 138 1.79 19.64 13.29
N ASP A 139 1.54 18.46 13.85
CA ASP A 139 0.18 18.01 14.13
C ASP A 139 -0.41 18.71 15.37
N ALA A 140 -1.73 18.78 15.41
CA ALA A 140 -2.47 19.21 16.60
C ALA A 140 -2.67 18.04 17.58
N GLY A 141 -3.10 18.38 18.80
CA GLY A 141 -3.56 17.39 19.78
C GLY A 141 -4.81 16.62 19.32
N LYS A 142 -5.38 15.84 20.22
CA LYS A 142 -6.59 15.07 20.00
C LYS A 142 -7.69 15.54 20.95
N LEU A 143 -8.90 15.70 20.41
CA LEU A 143 -10.12 15.90 21.21
C LEU A 143 -10.89 14.59 21.34
N VAL A 144 -11.29 14.28 22.57
CA VAL A 144 -12.23 13.20 22.88
C VAL A 144 -13.48 13.82 23.45
N HIS A 145 -14.58 13.74 22.70
CA HIS A 145 -15.86 14.30 23.11
C HIS A 145 -16.63 13.31 23.99
N GLY A 146 -17.19 13.79 25.10
CA GLY A 146 -17.86 12.97 26.10
C GLY A 146 -19.22 13.52 26.51
N GLY A 147 -20.01 12.68 27.20
CA GLY A 147 -21.33 13.05 27.72
C GLY A 147 -22.51 12.78 26.77
N SER A 148 -22.31 11.99 25.72
CA SER A 148 -23.35 11.48 24.80
C SER A 148 -22.83 10.26 24.03
N ASP A 149 -23.73 9.41 23.53
CA ASP A 149 -23.41 8.29 22.63
C ASP A 149 -22.96 8.75 21.24
N ARG A 150 -23.16 10.04 20.91
CA ARG A 150 -22.81 10.65 19.62
C ARG A 150 -22.06 11.96 19.82
N LEU A 151 -21.27 12.32 18.80
CA LEU A 151 -20.60 13.63 18.72
C LEU A 151 -21.62 14.77 18.87
N SER A 152 -22.79 14.64 18.22
CA SER A 152 -23.94 15.51 18.44
C SER A 152 -24.51 15.28 19.85
N GLY A 153 -24.38 16.28 20.72
CA GLY A 153 -24.89 16.22 22.10
C GLY A 153 -23.83 15.97 23.17
N SER A 154 -22.54 15.86 22.79
CA SER A 154 -21.45 15.85 23.78
C SER A 154 -21.47 17.14 24.61
N THR A 155 -21.34 17.02 25.94
CA THR A 155 -21.43 18.14 26.88
C THR A 155 -20.07 18.71 27.27
N TYR A 156 -18.99 17.96 27.03
CA TYR A 156 -17.62 18.38 27.26
C TYR A 156 -16.65 17.70 26.29
N SER A 157 -15.43 18.21 26.21
CA SER A 157 -14.33 17.63 25.44
C SER A 157 -13.10 17.51 26.32
N LEU A 158 -12.42 16.38 26.25
CA LEU A 158 -11.12 16.13 26.87
C LEU A 158 -10.04 16.36 25.83
N VAL A 159 -8.96 17.04 26.23
CA VAL A 159 -7.82 17.35 25.34
C VAL A 159 -6.62 16.49 25.71
N ASP A 160 -6.07 15.81 24.71
CA ASP A 160 -4.83 15.06 24.80
C ASP A 160 -3.78 15.65 23.85
N TYR A 161 -2.72 16.23 24.42
CA TYR A 161 -1.64 16.89 23.68
C TYR A 161 -0.46 15.97 23.36
N ASN A 162 -0.55 14.66 23.61
CA ASN A 162 0.49 13.71 23.20
C ASN A 162 0.87 13.86 21.72
N ARG A 163 -0.12 14.10 20.86
CA ARG A 163 0.06 14.28 19.41
C ARG A 163 0.49 15.71 19.00
N ALA A 164 0.30 16.72 19.85
CA ALA A 164 0.65 18.09 19.50
C ALA A 164 2.16 18.21 19.27
N GLY A 165 2.58 18.69 18.11
CA GLY A 165 3.99 18.76 17.73
C GLY A 165 4.56 17.50 17.06
N VAL A 166 3.75 16.46 16.82
CA VAL A 166 4.20 15.31 15.99
C VAL A 166 4.49 15.82 14.57
N PRO A 167 5.61 15.44 13.93
CA PRO A 167 5.94 15.95 12.61
C PRO A 167 5.00 15.42 11.53
N LEU A 168 4.60 16.30 10.63
CA LEU A 168 3.81 16.00 9.45
C LEU A 168 4.53 16.48 8.19
N VAL A 169 4.27 15.79 7.10
CA VAL A 169 4.32 16.40 5.77
C VAL A 169 2.91 16.43 5.17
N GLU A 170 2.52 17.59 4.65
CA GLU A 170 1.30 17.75 3.85
C GLU A 170 1.68 17.75 2.37
N ILE A 171 1.08 16.82 1.62
CA ILE A 171 1.34 16.56 0.21
C ILE A 171 0.06 16.86 -0.55
N VAL A 172 0.12 17.87 -1.42
CA VAL A 172 -1.04 18.33 -2.19
C VAL A 172 -0.85 17.92 -3.63
N SER A 173 -1.76 17.10 -4.16
CA SER A 173 -1.76 16.70 -5.56
C SER A 173 -2.21 17.84 -6.47
N GLU A 174 -1.85 17.76 -7.74
CA GLU A 174 -2.57 18.46 -8.80
C GLU A 174 -3.97 17.84 -8.98
N PRO A 175 -4.96 18.58 -9.52
CA PRO A 175 -6.31 18.07 -9.75
C PRO A 175 -6.37 17.19 -11.02
N ASP A 176 -5.48 16.20 -11.13
CA ASP A 176 -5.30 15.34 -12.31
C ASP A 176 -6.15 14.06 -12.30
N MET A 177 -6.72 13.72 -11.14
CA MET A 177 -7.52 12.51 -10.97
C MET A 177 -8.94 12.70 -11.52
N ARG A 178 -9.51 11.64 -12.10
CA ARG A 178 -10.80 11.63 -12.83
C ARG A 178 -11.80 10.60 -12.30
N SER A 179 -11.40 9.74 -11.37
CA SER A 179 -12.28 8.74 -10.76
C SER A 179 -11.90 8.46 -9.30
N GLY A 180 -12.84 7.87 -8.54
CA GLY A 180 -12.56 7.40 -7.18
C GLY A 180 -11.48 6.32 -7.15
N GLN A 181 -11.43 5.48 -8.19
CA GLN A 181 -10.39 4.45 -8.35
C GLN A 181 -8.99 5.05 -8.53
N GLU A 182 -8.84 6.07 -9.39
CA GLU A 182 -7.56 6.79 -9.55
C GLU A 182 -7.11 7.44 -8.22
N ALA A 183 -8.04 8.03 -7.47
CA ALA A 183 -7.74 8.67 -6.19
C ALA A 183 -7.33 7.68 -5.10
N ALA A 184 -8.02 6.55 -5.00
CA ALA A 184 -7.64 5.47 -4.08
C ALA A 184 -6.28 4.87 -4.45
N GLU A 185 -5.99 4.71 -5.74
CA GLU A 185 -4.68 4.22 -6.20
C GLU A 185 -3.57 5.23 -5.92
N TYR A 186 -3.80 6.52 -6.14
CA TYR A 186 -2.85 7.58 -5.81
C TYR A 186 -2.48 7.56 -4.33
N ALA A 187 -3.48 7.50 -3.44
CA ALA A 187 -3.25 7.47 -2.01
C ALA A 187 -2.50 6.18 -1.57
N GLN A 188 -2.78 5.04 -2.21
CA GLN A 188 -2.07 3.78 -1.99
C GLN A 188 -0.62 3.84 -2.45
N GLU A 189 -0.35 4.35 -3.65
CA GLU A 189 1.01 4.46 -4.18
C GLU A 189 1.84 5.45 -3.36
N LEU A 190 1.26 6.59 -2.98
CA LEU A 190 1.89 7.55 -2.08
C LEU A 190 2.28 6.87 -0.76
N ARG A 191 1.35 6.11 -0.16
CA ARG A 191 1.65 5.32 1.05
C ARG A 191 2.78 4.31 0.81
N ARG A 192 2.77 3.57 -0.30
CA ARG A 192 3.83 2.61 -0.63
C ARG A 192 5.19 3.30 -0.71
N ILE A 193 5.28 4.42 -1.41
CA ILE A 193 6.52 5.21 -1.51
C ILE A 193 7.02 5.61 -0.12
N LEU A 194 6.17 6.20 0.73
CA LEU A 194 6.59 6.66 2.07
C LEU A 194 7.04 5.49 2.97
N ARG A 195 6.37 4.33 2.91
CA ARG A 195 6.81 3.11 3.61
C ARG A 195 8.14 2.59 3.09
N TYR A 196 8.36 2.61 1.77
CA TYR A 196 9.63 2.18 1.16
C TYR A 196 10.82 3.02 1.62
N LEU A 197 10.61 4.33 1.74
CA LEU A 197 11.60 5.25 2.29
C LEU A 197 11.85 5.05 3.79
N GLY A 198 10.92 4.40 4.50
CA GLY A 198 10.95 4.27 5.96
C GLY A 198 10.61 5.56 6.71
N VAL A 199 10.02 6.55 6.03
CA VAL A 199 9.73 7.88 6.62
C VAL A 199 8.38 7.94 7.32
N SER A 200 7.46 7.01 7.01
CA SER A 200 6.13 6.90 7.62
C SER A 200 5.63 5.45 7.58
N ASP A 201 4.83 5.02 8.55
CA ASP A 201 4.13 3.73 8.51
C ASP A 201 2.86 3.76 7.63
N GLY A 202 2.36 4.97 7.35
CA GLY A 202 1.19 5.24 6.52
C GLY A 202 -0.12 4.59 7.02
N ASN A 203 -0.27 4.33 8.31
CA ASN A 203 -1.47 3.73 8.87
C ASN A 203 -2.66 4.70 8.94
N MET A 204 -3.68 4.46 8.10
CA MET A 204 -4.90 5.28 8.11
C MET A 204 -5.77 5.08 9.36
N GLN A 205 -5.73 3.92 10.01
CA GLN A 205 -6.54 3.62 11.19
C GLN A 205 -6.02 4.34 12.44
N GLU A 206 -4.70 4.40 12.58
CA GLU A 206 -4.02 5.13 13.67
C GLU A 206 -3.91 6.63 13.37
N GLY A 207 -4.20 7.04 12.13
CA GLY A 207 -4.25 8.44 11.70
C GLY A 207 -2.89 9.01 11.27
N SER A 208 -1.88 8.17 11.10
CA SER A 208 -0.57 8.58 10.56
C SER A 208 -0.62 8.84 9.05
N LEU A 209 -1.67 8.38 8.35
CA LEU A 209 -2.01 8.82 6.99
C LEU A 209 -3.45 9.33 6.96
N ARG A 210 -3.65 10.60 6.60
CA ARG A 210 -4.97 11.22 6.45
C ARG A 210 -5.10 11.82 5.06
N CYS A 211 -6.24 11.63 4.42
CA CYS A 211 -6.51 12.18 3.09
C CYS A 211 -7.82 12.96 3.11
N ASP A 212 -7.76 14.22 2.71
CA ASP A 212 -8.92 15.04 2.39
C ASP A 212 -9.06 15.14 0.87
N VAL A 213 -10.29 15.02 0.38
CA VAL A 213 -10.58 14.96 -1.05
C VAL A 213 -11.24 16.26 -1.48
N ASN A 214 -10.67 16.90 -2.50
CA ASN A 214 -11.28 18.03 -3.18
C ASN A 214 -11.85 17.55 -4.52
N ILE A 215 -13.15 17.76 -4.73
CA ILE A 215 -13.85 17.30 -5.93
C ILE A 215 -14.76 18.36 -6.53
N SER A 216 -14.77 18.41 -7.86
CA SER A 216 -15.76 19.14 -8.65
C SER A 216 -16.13 18.35 -9.91
N VAL A 217 -17.33 18.54 -10.44
CA VAL A 217 -17.74 18.02 -11.76
C VAL A 217 -17.94 19.15 -12.75
N ARG A 218 -17.68 18.88 -14.04
CA ARG A 218 -17.99 19.79 -15.14
C ARG A 218 -18.42 19.05 -16.40
N PRO A 219 -19.22 19.66 -17.28
CA PRO A 219 -19.47 19.13 -18.62
C PRO A 219 -18.18 18.86 -19.39
N VAL A 220 -18.10 17.73 -20.09
CA VAL A 220 -16.93 17.35 -20.89
C VAL A 220 -16.66 18.43 -21.94
N GLY A 221 -15.40 18.89 -22.02
CA GLY A 221 -14.94 19.93 -22.94
C GLY A 221 -15.02 21.35 -22.39
N GLN A 222 -15.67 21.57 -21.24
CA GLN A 222 -15.61 22.84 -20.53
C GLN A 222 -14.24 23.03 -19.89
N LYS A 223 -13.63 24.21 -20.07
CA LYS A 223 -12.31 24.52 -19.50
C LYS A 223 -12.37 24.94 -18.03
N GLU A 224 -13.40 25.69 -17.66
CA GLU A 224 -13.58 26.18 -16.29
C GLU A 224 -13.96 25.03 -15.35
N PHE A 225 -13.43 25.06 -14.13
CA PHE A 225 -13.82 24.11 -13.09
C PHE A 225 -15.19 24.45 -12.54
N GLY A 226 -15.93 23.44 -12.07
CA GLY A 226 -17.15 23.64 -11.32
C GLY A 226 -16.87 24.11 -9.89
N THR A 227 -17.92 24.21 -9.07
CA THR A 227 -17.77 24.50 -7.65
C THR A 227 -17.09 23.33 -6.93
N LYS A 228 -16.10 23.64 -6.08
CA LYS A 228 -15.33 22.66 -5.31
C LYS A 228 -16.05 22.27 -4.02
N VAL A 229 -16.11 20.97 -3.76
CA VAL A 229 -16.53 20.39 -2.48
C VAL A 229 -15.35 19.66 -1.86
N GLU A 230 -15.17 19.80 -0.55
CA GLU A 230 -14.14 19.10 0.21
C GLU A 230 -14.80 17.99 1.03
N ILE A 231 -14.34 16.75 0.89
CA ILE A 231 -14.79 15.60 1.68
C ILE A 231 -13.70 15.27 2.70
N LYS A 232 -14.08 15.13 3.98
CA LYS A 232 -13.21 14.69 5.07
C LYS A 232 -13.73 13.40 5.71
N ASN A 233 -12.94 12.83 6.63
CA ASN A 233 -13.28 11.66 7.45
C ASN A 233 -13.38 10.34 6.65
N MET A 234 -12.42 10.07 5.76
CA MET A 234 -12.27 8.76 5.10
C MET A 234 -11.07 8.02 5.68
N ASN A 235 -11.33 6.89 6.37
CA ASN A 235 -10.30 6.15 7.11
C ASN A 235 -9.76 4.91 6.34
N SER A 236 -10.10 4.77 5.06
CA SER A 236 -9.58 3.72 4.19
C SER A 236 -9.56 4.15 2.73
N PHE A 237 -8.73 3.50 1.90
CA PHE A 237 -8.69 3.74 0.46
C PHE A 237 -10.03 3.42 -0.23
N ASN A 238 -10.72 2.38 0.23
CA ASN A 238 -12.06 2.05 -0.26
C ASN A 238 -13.08 3.15 0.10
N ALA A 239 -12.98 3.73 1.31
CA ALA A 239 -13.84 4.85 1.69
C ALA A 239 -13.57 6.09 0.82
N ILE A 240 -12.30 6.37 0.46
CA ILE A 240 -11.95 7.45 -0.48
C ILE A 240 -12.65 7.22 -1.82
N GLN A 241 -12.52 6.02 -2.40
CA GLN A 241 -13.15 5.68 -3.68
C GLN A 241 -14.67 5.88 -3.63
N ARG A 242 -15.33 5.29 -2.64
CA ARG A 242 -16.80 5.31 -2.52
C ARG A 242 -17.34 6.71 -2.23
N ALA A 243 -16.64 7.50 -1.41
CA ALA A 243 -17.00 8.88 -1.12
C ALA A 243 -16.94 9.75 -2.38
N ILE A 244 -15.91 9.56 -3.21
CA ILE A 244 -15.77 10.25 -4.49
C ILE A 244 -16.88 9.83 -5.44
N GLU A 245 -17.12 8.54 -5.62
CA GLU A 245 -18.16 8.03 -6.53
C GLU A 245 -19.55 8.57 -6.16
N TYR A 246 -19.89 8.54 -4.87
CA TYR A 246 -21.13 9.13 -4.36
C TYR A 246 -21.21 10.63 -4.65
N GLU A 247 -20.12 11.37 -4.39
CA GLU A 247 -20.12 12.82 -4.55
C GLU A 247 -20.17 13.25 -6.03
N ILE A 248 -19.59 12.46 -6.94
CA ILE A 248 -19.75 12.65 -8.40
C ILE A 248 -21.22 12.55 -8.77
N GLU A 249 -21.89 11.47 -8.37
CA GLU A 249 -23.32 11.25 -8.67
C GLU A 249 -24.18 12.36 -8.10
N ARG A 250 -23.93 12.75 -6.84
CA ARG A 250 -24.64 13.86 -6.18
C ARG A 250 -24.48 15.17 -6.94
N GLN A 251 -23.24 15.55 -7.29
CA GLN A 251 -23.00 16.82 -7.97
C GLN A 251 -23.62 16.84 -9.36
N ILE A 252 -23.54 15.73 -10.11
CA ILE A 252 -24.18 15.62 -11.43
C ILE A 252 -25.69 15.77 -11.28
N ALA A 253 -26.33 15.05 -10.35
CA ALA A 253 -27.77 15.13 -10.14
C ALA A 253 -28.25 16.54 -9.74
N ALA A 254 -27.48 17.24 -8.92
CA ALA A 254 -27.74 18.63 -8.54
C ALA A 254 -27.60 19.58 -9.75
N VAL A 255 -26.53 19.46 -10.54
CA VAL A 255 -26.34 20.29 -11.74
C VAL A 255 -27.42 20.03 -12.78
N GLU A 256 -27.79 18.77 -13.02
CA GLU A 256 -28.86 18.39 -13.97
C GLU A 256 -30.25 18.85 -13.51
N SER A 257 -30.50 18.97 -12.20
CA SER A 257 -31.76 19.48 -11.64
C SER A 257 -31.82 21.01 -11.55
N GLY A 258 -30.73 21.71 -11.91
CA GLY A 258 -30.60 23.16 -11.77
C GLY A 258 -30.31 23.64 -10.35
N GLU A 259 -29.97 22.74 -9.44
CA GLU A 259 -29.49 23.07 -8.09
C GLU A 259 -28.06 23.61 -8.15
N ARG A 260 -27.80 24.67 -7.37
CA ARG A 260 -26.47 25.27 -7.29
C ARG A 260 -25.59 24.52 -6.30
N ILE A 261 -24.47 23.98 -6.76
CA ILE A 261 -23.40 23.51 -5.87
C ILE A 261 -22.77 24.71 -5.16
N ILE A 262 -22.73 24.63 -3.83
CA ILE A 262 -22.05 25.59 -2.96
C ILE A 262 -20.71 25.01 -2.47
N GLN A 263 -19.78 25.89 -2.11
CA GLN A 263 -18.51 25.47 -1.53
C GLN A 263 -18.72 25.11 -0.05
N GLU A 264 -18.54 23.83 0.26
CA GLU A 264 -18.79 23.29 1.60
C GLU A 264 -17.77 22.20 1.95
N THR A 265 -17.60 21.97 3.24
CA THR A 265 -16.92 20.79 3.76
C THR A 265 -17.98 19.75 4.12
N ARG A 266 -17.86 18.55 3.56
CA ARG A 266 -18.72 17.40 3.81
C ARG A 266 -17.95 16.30 4.54
N LEU A 267 -18.65 15.49 5.31
CA LEU A 267 -18.10 14.32 5.99
C LEU A 267 -18.61 13.06 5.31
N TRP A 268 -17.73 12.09 5.14
CA TRP A 268 -18.12 10.73 4.77
C TRP A 268 -18.71 9.99 5.97
N GLU A 269 -19.93 9.45 5.82
CA GLU A 269 -20.58 8.59 6.80
C GLU A 269 -20.54 7.12 6.34
N GLU A 270 -19.69 6.30 6.96
CA GLU A 270 -19.53 4.89 6.57
C GLU A 270 -20.81 4.06 6.75
N GLY A 271 -21.62 4.33 7.78
CA GLY A 271 -22.84 3.55 8.04
C GLY A 271 -23.93 3.76 6.97
N SER A 272 -24.05 4.99 6.46
CA SER A 272 -25.09 5.39 5.50
C SER A 272 -24.56 5.50 4.07
N GLN A 273 -23.24 5.38 3.86
CA GLN A 273 -22.57 5.39 2.56
C GLN A 273 -22.88 6.66 1.75
N ARG A 274 -22.81 7.81 2.40
CA ARG A 274 -23.10 9.13 1.82
C ARG A 274 -22.19 10.21 2.39
N THR A 275 -22.08 11.32 1.64
CA THR A 275 -21.51 12.56 2.15
C THR A 275 -22.58 13.41 2.82
N VAL A 276 -22.30 13.96 4.00
CA VAL A 276 -23.19 14.86 4.74
C VAL A 276 -22.53 16.22 4.91
N SER A 277 -23.27 17.31 4.69
CA SER A 277 -22.76 18.66 4.88
C SER A 277 -22.44 18.91 6.36
N MET A 278 -21.22 19.38 6.65
CA MET A 278 -20.81 19.77 7.99
C MET A 278 -20.89 21.28 8.17
N ARG A 279 -20.32 22.02 7.22
CA ARG A 279 -20.31 23.48 7.22
C ARG A 279 -20.24 24.02 5.81
N THR A 280 -20.98 25.10 5.57
CA THR A 280 -20.79 25.95 4.40
C THR A 280 -19.55 26.81 4.61
N LYS A 281 -18.69 26.94 3.58
CA LYS A 281 -17.58 27.90 3.63
C LYS A 281 -18.10 29.28 3.23
N GLU A 282 -18.29 30.16 4.20
CA GLU A 282 -18.50 31.59 3.94
C GLU A 282 -17.14 32.25 3.63
N GLY A 283 -16.64 32.03 2.41
CA GLY A 283 -15.30 32.48 1.98
C GLY A 283 -14.15 31.58 2.45
N SER A 284 -12.91 32.05 2.25
CA SER A 284 -11.71 31.42 2.82
C SER A 284 -11.47 31.95 4.22
N SER A 285 -11.37 31.07 5.23
CA SER A 285 -10.95 31.48 6.58
C SER A 285 -9.60 32.20 6.51
N ASP A 286 -9.54 33.40 7.09
CA ASP A 286 -8.29 34.18 7.15
C ASP A 286 -7.37 33.61 8.24
N TYR A 287 -6.50 32.70 7.84
CA TYR A 287 -5.48 32.09 8.69
C TYR A 287 -4.32 33.03 9.02
N ARG A 288 -4.29 34.26 8.48
CA ARG A 288 -3.28 35.29 8.77
C ARG A 288 -1.86 34.73 8.75
N TYR A 289 -1.50 34.03 7.68
CA TYR A 289 -0.17 33.46 7.49
C TYR A 289 0.88 34.57 7.54
N PHE A 290 1.96 34.33 8.29
CA PHE A 290 3.17 35.15 8.26
C PHE A 290 4.39 34.30 8.61
N PRO A 291 5.61 34.70 8.19
CA PRO A 291 6.83 33.97 8.49
C PRO A 291 7.02 33.74 9.99
N GLU A 292 7.44 32.53 10.37
CA GLU A 292 7.78 32.17 11.75
C GLU A 292 9.10 32.87 12.14
N PRO A 293 9.07 33.93 12.98
CA PRO A 293 10.29 34.67 13.32
C PRO A 293 11.25 33.88 14.22
N ASP A 294 10.76 32.86 14.93
CA ASP A 294 11.56 32.10 15.90
C ASP A 294 12.41 31.01 15.23
N LEU A 295 12.19 30.73 13.95
CA LEU A 295 12.96 29.77 13.16
C LEU A 295 13.69 30.48 12.02
N ALA A 296 14.99 30.22 11.90
CA ALA A 296 15.76 30.66 10.75
C ALA A 296 15.27 29.99 9.46
N PRO A 297 15.45 30.64 8.29
CA PRO A 297 15.24 30.00 7.00
C PRO A 297 16.07 28.73 6.83
N ILE A 298 15.57 27.82 6.00
CA ILE A 298 16.17 26.54 5.70
C ILE A 298 16.86 26.62 4.34
N GLU A 299 18.13 26.27 4.30
CA GLU A 299 18.90 26.10 3.07
C GLU A 299 19.45 24.68 2.99
N VAL A 300 19.01 23.92 2.00
CA VAL A 300 19.53 22.56 1.75
C VAL A 300 20.73 22.68 0.83
N SER A 301 21.92 22.39 1.35
CA SER A 301 23.14 22.44 0.54
C SER A 301 23.10 21.39 -0.58
N LYS A 302 23.77 21.67 -1.71
CA LYS A 302 23.87 20.71 -2.83
C LYS A 302 24.48 19.37 -2.40
N ALA A 303 25.44 19.40 -1.48
CA ALA A 303 26.09 18.19 -0.97
C ALA A 303 25.12 17.33 -0.15
N GLN A 304 24.33 17.96 0.73
CA GLN A 304 23.32 17.27 1.54
C GLN A 304 22.17 16.72 0.67
N LEU A 305 21.74 17.48 -0.33
CA LEU A 305 20.74 17.04 -1.30
C LEU A 305 21.21 15.79 -2.08
N GLU A 306 22.45 15.79 -2.55
CA GLU A 306 22.99 14.65 -3.30
C GLU A 306 23.20 13.43 -2.39
N GLN A 307 23.68 13.65 -1.16
CA GLN A 307 23.79 12.59 -0.16
C GLN A 307 22.43 11.91 0.05
N TRP A 308 21.37 12.68 0.32
CA TRP A 308 20.04 12.10 0.53
C TRP A 308 19.45 11.46 -0.73
N ARG A 309 19.81 11.94 -1.93
CA ARG A 309 19.41 11.35 -3.21
C ARG A 309 19.99 9.94 -3.38
N VAL A 310 21.27 9.73 -3.09
CA VAL A 310 21.91 8.40 -3.25
C VAL A 310 21.49 7.40 -2.17
N GLU A 311 20.97 7.88 -1.04
CA GLU A 311 20.41 7.04 0.02
C GLU A 311 18.98 6.54 -0.28
N LEU A 312 18.32 7.07 -1.31
CA LEU A 312 16.97 6.63 -1.69
C LEU A 312 17.02 5.18 -2.22
N PRO A 313 16.11 4.31 -1.74
CA PRO A 313 15.94 2.99 -2.36
C PRO A 313 15.33 3.14 -3.75
N GLU A 314 15.48 2.10 -4.56
CA GLU A 314 14.67 1.94 -5.76
C GLU A 314 13.18 1.88 -5.39
N LEU A 315 12.38 2.76 -5.98
CA LEU A 315 10.97 2.94 -5.63
C LEU A 315 10.07 1.82 -6.20
N PRO A 316 8.87 1.60 -5.65
CA PRO A 316 7.97 0.53 -6.08
C PRO A 316 7.69 0.52 -7.58
N ALA A 317 7.34 1.68 -8.17
CA ALA A 317 7.09 1.80 -9.60
C ALA A 317 8.32 1.43 -10.45
N GLN A 318 9.51 1.89 -10.05
CA GLN A 318 10.77 1.57 -10.74
C GLN A 318 11.03 0.05 -10.71
N LYS A 319 10.84 -0.59 -9.55
CA LYS A 319 10.93 -2.05 -9.42
C LYS A 319 9.91 -2.78 -10.29
N ARG A 320 8.66 -2.31 -10.38
CA ARG A 320 7.64 -2.92 -11.26
C ARG A 320 8.08 -2.93 -12.73
N HIS A 321 8.50 -1.77 -13.24
CA HIS A 321 9.03 -1.65 -14.61
C HIS A 321 10.22 -2.57 -14.84
N ARG A 322 11.16 -2.64 -13.88
CA ARG A 322 12.33 -3.50 -13.99
C ARG A 322 11.97 -4.99 -13.97
N TYR A 323 11.08 -5.41 -13.07
CA TYR A 323 10.65 -6.81 -12.97
C TYR A 323 9.89 -7.26 -14.23
N GLU A 324 9.10 -6.38 -14.85
CA GLU A 324 8.44 -6.68 -16.13
C GLU A 324 9.45 -6.81 -17.27
N SER A 325 10.33 -5.81 -17.42
CA SER A 325 11.25 -5.72 -18.56
C SER A 325 12.42 -6.69 -18.49
N GLU A 326 13.01 -6.90 -17.31
CA GLU A 326 14.20 -7.72 -17.12
C GLU A 326 13.89 -9.15 -16.68
N LEU A 327 12.81 -9.37 -15.92
CA LEU A 327 12.46 -10.68 -15.36
C LEU A 327 11.25 -11.34 -16.05
N GLY A 328 10.57 -10.64 -16.96
CA GLY A 328 9.42 -11.16 -17.70
C GLY A 328 8.21 -11.50 -16.81
N LEU A 329 8.10 -10.85 -15.65
CA LEU A 329 6.97 -11.02 -14.75
C LEU A 329 5.74 -10.25 -15.25
N SER A 330 4.55 -10.75 -14.93
CA SER A 330 3.30 -10.05 -15.28
C SER A 330 3.08 -8.83 -14.39
N ALA A 331 2.30 -7.85 -14.85
CA ALA A 331 1.95 -6.67 -14.04
C ALA A 331 1.30 -7.03 -12.69
N TYR A 332 0.52 -8.11 -12.65
CA TYR A 332 -0.02 -8.63 -11.41
C TYR A 332 1.09 -9.09 -10.45
N ASP A 333 2.02 -9.92 -10.94
CA ASP A 333 3.11 -10.45 -10.11
C ASP A 333 3.98 -9.30 -9.56
N THR A 334 4.33 -8.33 -10.42
CA THR A 334 5.21 -7.21 -10.04
C THR A 334 4.53 -6.29 -9.04
N ARG A 335 3.24 -6.02 -9.20
CA ARG A 335 2.47 -5.22 -8.24
C ARG A 335 2.45 -5.83 -6.86
N VAL A 336 2.22 -7.14 -6.74
CA VAL A 336 2.19 -7.83 -5.46
C VAL A 336 3.59 -7.88 -4.82
N LEU A 337 4.62 -8.24 -5.59
CA LEU A 337 6.00 -8.34 -5.07
C LEU A 337 6.59 -7.00 -4.64
N THR A 338 6.08 -5.89 -5.18
CA THR A 338 6.55 -4.54 -4.87
C THR A 338 5.65 -3.78 -3.90
N ASP A 339 4.61 -4.39 -3.33
CA ASP A 339 3.76 -3.69 -2.35
C ASP A 339 4.52 -3.33 -1.06
N GLU A 340 5.41 -4.23 -0.63
CA GLU A 340 6.24 -4.08 0.56
C GLU A 340 7.73 -4.26 0.24
N ARG A 341 8.55 -3.34 0.76
CA ARG A 341 10.00 -3.32 0.50
C ARG A 341 10.68 -4.63 0.92
N ALA A 342 10.36 -5.13 2.10
CA ALA A 342 10.93 -6.39 2.61
C ALA A 342 10.60 -7.59 1.70
N VAL A 343 9.40 -7.63 1.11
CA VAL A 343 9.02 -8.67 0.14
C VAL A 343 9.82 -8.53 -1.15
N SER A 344 9.96 -7.30 -1.66
CA SER A 344 10.73 -7.03 -2.87
C SER A 344 12.21 -7.41 -2.71
N GLU A 345 12.83 -7.07 -1.57
CA GLU A 345 14.23 -7.37 -1.26
C GLU A 345 14.43 -8.88 -1.05
N TYR A 346 13.47 -9.56 -0.41
CA TYR A 346 13.50 -11.02 -0.25
C TYR A 346 13.42 -11.74 -1.61
N PHE A 347 12.53 -11.28 -2.49
CA PHE A 347 12.39 -11.78 -3.85
C PHE A 347 13.68 -11.59 -4.65
N GLU A 348 14.25 -10.38 -4.68
CA GLU A 348 15.50 -10.09 -5.38
C GLU A 348 16.67 -10.92 -4.86
N ALA A 349 16.79 -11.06 -3.54
CA ALA A 349 17.81 -11.91 -2.94
C ALA A 349 17.63 -13.40 -3.29
N THR A 350 16.39 -13.86 -3.49
CA THR A 350 16.08 -15.23 -3.92
C THR A 350 16.50 -15.44 -5.37
N VAL A 351 16.18 -14.49 -6.25
CA VAL A 351 16.59 -14.53 -7.68
C VAL A 351 18.12 -14.44 -7.81
N ALA A 352 18.77 -13.55 -7.06
CA ALA A 352 20.22 -13.42 -7.03
C ALA A 352 20.93 -14.69 -6.52
N ALA A 353 20.26 -15.51 -5.71
CA ALA A 353 20.76 -16.81 -5.27
C ALA A 353 20.58 -17.92 -6.34
N GLY A 354 20.08 -17.59 -7.53
CA GLY A 354 19.99 -18.49 -8.68
C GLY A 354 18.63 -19.17 -8.86
N ALA A 355 17.56 -18.65 -8.27
CA ALA A 355 16.20 -19.11 -8.52
C ALA A 355 15.62 -18.49 -9.80
N SER A 356 14.78 -19.24 -10.52
CA SER A 356 13.92 -18.66 -11.56
C SER A 356 13.00 -17.59 -10.97
N ALA A 357 12.98 -16.41 -11.58
CA ALA A 357 12.14 -15.29 -11.14
C ALA A 357 10.66 -15.67 -11.05
N LYS A 358 10.14 -16.41 -12.04
CA LYS A 358 8.72 -16.81 -12.04
C LYS A 358 8.41 -17.82 -10.93
N GLN A 359 9.31 -18.75 -10.65
CA GLN A 359 9.12 -19.70 -9.54
C GLN A 359 9.21 -18.99 -8.19
N ALA A 360 10.20 -18.11 -7.99
CA ALA A 360 10.33 -17.32 -6.77
C ALA A 360 9.07 -16.48 -6.52
N ALA A 361 8.56 -15.79 -7.55
CA ALA A 361 7.31 -15.03 -7.47
C ALA A 361 6.14 -15.91 -7.01
N ASN A 362 5.94 -17.08 -7.66
CA ASN A 362 4.83 -17.98 -7.35
C ASN A 362 4.90 -18.51 -5.90
N TRP A 363 6.08 -18.87 -5.40
CA TRP A 363 6.24 -19.35 -4.02
C TRP A 363 6.00 -18.26 -2.99
N ILE A 364 6.53 -17.05 -3.24
CA ILE A 364 6.37 -15.90 -2.34
C ILE A 364 4.90 -15.48 -2.26
N MET A 365 4.22 -15.32 -3.41
CA MET A 365 2.82 -14.87 -3.46
C MET A 365 1.80 -15.98 -3.13
N GLY A 366 2.20 -17.24 -3.22
CA GLY A 366 1.36 -18.40 -2.95
C GLY A 366 1.52 -18.91 -1.54
N ASP A 367 2.26 -20.01 -1.39
CA ASP A 367 2.37 -20.77 -0.14
C ASP A 367 3.01 -19.95 1.00
N ILE A 368 4.01 -19.11 0.72
CA ILE A 368 4.66 -18.27 1.73
C ILE A 368 3.71 -17.17 2.21
N ALA A 369 3.08 -16.41 1.30
CA ALA A 369 2.09 -15.41 1.67
C ALA A 369 0.92 -16.00 2.46
N ALA A 370 0.44 -17.20 2.09
CA ALA A 370 -0.61 -17.89 2.84
C ALA A 370 -0.18 -18.21 4.29
N TYR A 371 1.07 -18.64 4.48
CA TYR A 371 1.64 -18.89 5.80
C TYR A 371 1.80 -17.60 6.62
N LEU A 372 2.36 -16.55 6.03
CA LEU A 372 2.54 -15.23 6.66
C LEU A 372 1.20 -14.68 7.15
N ASN A 373 0.17 -14.71 6.30
CA ASN A 373 -1.17 -14.24 6.64
C ASN A 373 -1.81 -15.07 7.77
N SER A 374 -1.67 -16.40 7.72
CA SER A 374 -2.27 -17.29 8.74
C SER A 374 -1.64 -17.12 10.12
N ASN A 375 -0.35 -16.74 10.17
CA ASN A 375 0.40 -16.56 11.41
C ASN A 375 0.59 -15.08 11.80
N LYS A 376 0.08 -14.13 11.00
CA LYS A 376 0.26 -12.68 11.17
C LYS A 376 1.74 -12.27 11.29
N LEU A 377 2.58 -12.85 10.43
CA LEU A 377 4.02 -12.57 10.37
C LEU A 377 4.35 -11.77 9.11
N SER A 378 5.40 -10.98 9.17
CA SER A 378 6.07 -10.39 8.02
C SER A 378 7.13 -11.34 7.45
N ILE A 379 7.53 -11.11 6.18
CA ILE A 379 8.54 -11.94 5.52
C ILE A 379 9.93 -11.85 6.18
N GLY A 380 10.17 -10.83 7.00
CA GLY A 380 11.41 -10.70 7.79
C GLY A 380 11.45 -11.58 9.04
N GLU A 381 10.29 -12.06 9.50
CA GLU A 381 10.14 -12.78 10.78
C GLU A 381 10.20 -14.31 10.63
N ILE A 382 10.28 -14.83 9.39
CA ILE A 382 10.40 -16.26 9.13
C ILE A 382 11.86 -16.73 9.12
N ALA A 383 12.06 -18.01 9.43
CA ALA A 383 13.38 -18.64 9.43
C ALA A 383 13.89 -18.95 8.01
N LEU A 384 12.98 -19.17 7.05
CA LEU A 384 13.30 -19.44 5.64
C LEU A 384 14.01 -18.22 5.02
N LYS A 385 15.31 -18.36 4.73
CA LYS A 385 16.09 -17.31 4.08
C LYS A 385 16.00 -17.39 2.54
N PRO A 386 16.23 -16.28 1.82
CA PRO A 386 16.17 -16.25 0.34
C PRO A 386 17.02 -17.34 -0.34
N LYS A 387 18.22 -17.61 0.20
CA LYS A 387 19.10 -18.68 -0.31
C LYS A 387 18.49 -20.08 -0.19
N THR A 388 17.82 -20.36 0.92
CA THR A 388 17.14 -21.64 1.16
C THR A 388 15.95 -21.81 0.22
N LEU A 389 15.19 -20.73 -0.04
CA LEU A 389 14.12 -20.78 -1.02
C LEU A 389 14.67 -21.03 -2.43
N ALA A 390 15.77 -20.39 -2.81
CA ALA A 390 16.42 -20.62 -4.09
C ALA A 390 16.90 -22.07 -4.25
N GLU A 391 17.50 -22.65 -3.20
CA GLU A 391 17.88 -24.05 -3.16
C GLU A 391 16.67 -24.98 -3.33
N LEU A 392 15.56 -24.70 -2.63
CA LEU A 392 14.30 -25.46 -2.77
C LEU A 392 13.79 -25.41 -4.23
N ILE A 393 13.80 -24.24 -4.85
CA ILE A 393 13.38 -24.05 -6.25
C ILE A 393 14.29 -24.84 -7.20
N GLN A 394 15.61 -24.79 -7.01
CA GLN A 394 16.56 -25.53 -7.82
C GLN A 394 16.38 -27.06 -7.71
N LEU A 395 16.05 -27.58 -6.52
CA LEU A 395 15.74 -29.01 -6.35
C LEU A 395 14.48 -29.43 -7.14
N ILE A 396 13.49 -28.53 -7.25
CA ILE A 396 12.28 -28.78 -8.06
C ILE A 396 12.63 -28.72 -9.55
N GLU A 397 13.34 -27.68 -10.01
CA GLU A 397 13.71 -27.51 -11.41
C GLU A 397 14.65 -28.63 -11.90
N GLY A 398 15.52 -29.12 -11.02
CA GLY A 398 16.36 -30.28 -11.25
C GLY A 398 15.64 -31.63 -11.16
N ASN A 399 14.32 -31.66 -10.98
CA ASN A 399 13.50 -32.86 -10.77
C ASN A 399 13.99 -33.78 -9.63
N THR A 400 14.73 -33.23 -8.66
CA THR A 400 15.20 -33.98 -7.48
C THR A 400 14.06 -34.22 -6.50
N ILE A 401 13.14 -33.25 -6.41
CA ILE A 401 11.88 -33.37 -5.66
C ILE A 401 10.71 -32.87 -6.51
N SER A 402 9.51 -33.34 -6.19
CA SER A 402 8.29 -32.82 -6.79
C SER A 402 7.84 -31.55 -6.05
N GLY A 403 7.03 -30.72 -6.71
CA GLY A 403 6.41 -29.56 -6.07
C GLY A 403 5.55 -29.94 -4.86
N LYS A 404 4.98 -31.16 -4.84
CA LYS A 404 4.25 -31.67 -3.67
C LYS A 404 5.17 -31.88 -2.48
N ILE A 405 6.30 -32.53 -2.69
CA ILE A 405 7.31 -32.76 -1.64
C ILE A 405 7.84 -31.42 -1.12
N ALA A 406 8.08 -30.46 -2.00
CA ALA A 406 8.48 -29.11 -1.61
C ALA A 406 7.46 -28.45 -0.67
N LYS A 407 6.16 -28.57 -0.97
CA LYS A 407 5.09 -28.06 -0.08
C LYS A 407 5.03 -28.80 1.25
N ASP A 408 5.32 -30.10 1.27
CA ASP A 408 5.31 -30.90 2.50
C ASP A 408 6.47 -30.52 3.46
N ILE A 409 7.62 -30.09 2.94
CA ILE A 409 8.77 -29.67 3.75
C ILE A 409 8.81 -28.16 4.05
N LEU A 410 8.07 -27.35 3.29
CA LEU A 410 8.05 -25.90 3.44
C LEU A 410 7.73 -25.43 4.88
N PRO A 411 6.75 -26.00 5.63
CA PRO A 411 6.47 -25.58 7.00
C PRO A 411 7.67 -25.70 7.96
N GLU A 412 8.51 -26.73 7.79
CA GLU A 412 9.73 -26.91 8.59
C GLU A 412 10.77 -25.86 8.21
N LEU A 413 10.94 -25.56 6.92
CA LEU A 413 11.86 -24.51 6.48
C LEU A 413 11.41 -23.11 6.93
N LEU A 414 10.10 -22.84 6.95
CA LEU A 414 9.55 -21.57 7.41
C LEU A 414 9.79 -21.32 8.90
N THR A 415 9.76 -22.38 9.71
CA THR A 415 9.89 -22.29 11.18
C THR A 415 11.31 -22.48 11.69
N GLN A 416 12.08 -23.39 11.08
CA GLN A 416 13.42 -23.77 11.54
C GLN A 416 14.55 -23.27 10.62
N GLY A 417 14.23 -22.94 9.37
CA GLY A 417 15.25 -22.57 8.37
C GLY A 417 16.13 -23.76 8.00
N GLY A 418 17.40 -23.48 7.67
CA GLY A 418 18.39 -24.49 7.27
C GLY A 418 18.51 -24.67 5.75
N SER A 419 19.06 -25.82 5.33
CA SER A 419 19.17 -26.21 3.92
C SER A 419 17.97 -27.07 3.49
N ALA A 420 17.39 -26.73 2.35
CA ALA A 420 16.33 -27.53 1.73
C ALA A 420 16.89 -28.88 1.26
N LYS A 421 18.13 -28.92 0.77
CA LYS A 421 18.77 -30.15 0.29
C LYS A 421 19.04 -31.13 1.43
N GLU A 422 19.65 -30.67 2.52
CA GLU A 422 19.92 -31.51 3.69
C GLU A 422 18.62 -32.06 4.30
N LEU A 423 17.55 -31.25 4.30
CA LEU A 423 16.24 -31.67 4.78
C LEU A 423 15.63 -32.78 3.91
N VAL A 424 15.75 -32.67 2.58
CA VAL A 424 15.29 -33.68 1.62
C VAL A 424 16.09 -34.98 1.78
N GLU A 425 17.42 -34.89 1.90
CA GLU A 425 18.30 -36.05 2.09
C GLU A 425 18.00 -36.76 3.42
N ARG A 426 17.92 -36.01 4.53
CA ARG A 426 17.62 -36.54 5.87
C ARG A 426 16.28 -37.26 5.92
N LYS A 427 15.27 -36.79 5.19
CA LYS A 427 13.93 -37.39 5.13
C LYS A 427 13.77 -38.44 4.04
N GLY A 428 14.78 -38.69 3.20
CA GLY A 428 14.72 -39.68 2.12
C GLY A 428 13.67 -39.35 1.05
N LEU A 429 13.44 -38.06 0.80
CA LEU A 429 12.35 -37.54 -0.04
C LEU A 429 12.75 -37.33 -1.51
N ILE A 430 13.89 -37.89 -1.94
CA ILE A 430 14.32 -37.80 -3.34
C ILE A 430 13.29 -38.51 -4.23
N GLN A 431 12.92 -37.86 -5.33
CA GLN A 431 11.97 -38.36 -6.31
C GLN A 431 12.52 -39.61 -7.01
N ILE A 432 11.66 -40.61 -7.17
CA ILE A 432 11.92 -41.81 -7.96
C ILE A 432 11.55 -41.47 -9.41
N SER A 433 12.57 -41.32 -10.26
CA SER A 433 12.43 -41.05 -11.70
C SER A 433 12.83 -42.25 -12.58
N ASP A 434 13.24 -43.37 -11.98
CA ASP A 434 13.56 -44.60 -12.70
C ASP A 434 12.28 -45.25 -13.27
N ARG A 435 12.23 -45.41 -14.59
CA ARG A 435 11.06 -45.94 -15.29
C ARG A 435 10.71 -47.35 -14.84
N SER A 436 11.71 -48.22 -14.71
CA SER A 436 11.49 -49.62 -14.33
C SER A 436 10.94 -49.76 -12.91
N ALA A 437 11.43 -48.95 -11.97
CA ALA A 437 10.91 -48.91 -10.61
C ALA A 437 9.45 -48.42 -10.54
N ILE A 438 9.10 -47.35 -11.27
CA ILE A 438 7.71 -46.85 -11.30
C ILE A 438 6.78 -47.85 -11.99
N GLU A 439 7.22 -48.46 -13.10
CA GLU A 439 6.42 -49.43 -13.85
C GLU A 439 6.06 -50.65 -12.99
N ALA A 440 7.02 -51.19 -12.23
CA ALA A 440 6.77 -52.30 -11.31
C ALA A 440 5.72 -51.95 -10.23
N ILE A 441 5.75 -50.71 -9.72
CA ILE A 441 4.77 -50.23 -8.73
C ILE A 441 3.40 -50.05 -9.37
N VAL A 442 3.34 -49.49 -10.57
CA VAL A 442 2.09 -49.33 -11.33
C VAL A 442 1.44 -50.69 -11.57
N GLU A 443 2.21 -51.70 -11.98
CA GLU A 443 1.69 -53.06 -12.17
C GLU A 443 1.16 -53.68 -10.87
N GLN A 444 1.86 -53.47 -9.74
CA GLN A 444 1.37 -53.92 -8.43
C GLN A 444 0.06 -53.24 -8.03
N VAL A 445 -0.05 -51.92 -8.24
CA VAL A 445 -1.27 -51.17 -7.93
C VAL A 445 -2.43 -51.65 -8.81
N ILE A 446 -2.21 -51.87 -10.11
CA ILE A 446 -3.24 -52.37 -11.02
C ILE A 446 -3.68 -53.77 -10.61
N ALA A 447 -2.74 -54.67 -10.32
CA ALA A 447 -3.03 -56.04 -9.87
C ALA A 447 -3.79 -56.08 -8.53
N ALA A 448 -3.51 -55.14 -7.62
CA ALA A 448 -4.19 -55.03 -6.33
C ALA A 448 -5.62 -54.45 -6.42
N ASN A 449 -6.00 -53.82 -7.53
CA ASN A 449 -7.29 -53.14 -7.71
C ASN A 449 -8.02 -53.59 -9.00
N PRO A 450 -8.36 -54.89 -9.15
CA PRO A 450 -8.92 -55.42 -10.39
C PRO A 450 -10.34 -54.90 -10.69
N LYS A 451 -11.13 -54.58 -9.67
CA LYS A 451 -12.50 -54.06 -9.84
C LYS A 451 -12.49 -52.66 -10.43
N GLU A 452 -11.57 -51.83 -9.98
CA GLU A 452 -11.39 -50.45 -10.43
C GLU A 452 -10.82 -50.42 -11.86
N LEU A 453 -9.95 -51.38 -12.21
CA LEU A 453 -9.44 -51.54 -13.58
C LEU A 453 -10.58 -51.86 -14.57
N GLU A 454 -11.45 -52.81 -14.22
CA GLU A 454 -12.61 -53.19 -15.05
C GLU A 454 -13.57 -52.00 -15.23
N GLN A 455 -13.83 -51.24 -14.16
CA GLN A 455 -14.65 -50.04 -14.24
C GLN A 455 -14.03 -48.93 -15.10
N TYR A 456 -12.70 -48.76 -15.05
CA TYR A 456 -12.00 -47.80 -15.90
C TYR A 456 -12.12 -48.18 -17.39
N ARG A 457 -11.89 -49.46 -17.73
CA ARG A 457 -12.04 -49.98 -19.09
C ARG A 457 -13.49 -49.92 -19.61
N ASN A 458 -14.47 -50.00 -18.73
CA ASN A 458 -15.89 -49.78 -19.03
C ASN A 458 -16.28 -48.29 -19.16
N GLY A 459 -15.32 -47.37 -19.25
CA GLY A 459 -15.54 -45.96 -19.59
C GLY A 459 -15.55 -44.98 -18.41
N LYS A 460 -15.31 -45.42 -17.16
CA LYS A 460 -15.17 -44.50 -16.02
C LYS A 460 -13.75 -43.92 -15.93
N THR A 461 -13.39 -43.07 -16.88
CA THR A 461 -12.05 -42.46 -17.02
C THR A 461 -11.58 -41.65 -15.80
N LYS A 462 -12.49 -41.18 -14.95
CA LYS A 462 -12.17 -40.49 -13.67
C LYS A 462 -11.38 -41.37 -12.69
N LEU A 463 -11.38 -42.70 -12.86
CA LEU A 463 -10.60 -43.62 -12.02
C LEU A 463 -9.08 -43.53 -12.23
N LEU A 464 -8.60 -42.83 -13.28
CA LEU A 464 -7.17 -42.55 -13.43
C LEU A 464 -6.60 -41.84 -12.19
N GLY A 465 -7.32 -40.87 -11.64
CA GLY A 465 -6.91 -40.15 -10.43
C GLY A 465 -6.82 -41.05 -9.19
N PHE A 466 -7.64 -42.11 -9.11
CA PHE A 466 -7.55 -43.12 -8.05
C PHE A 466 -6.24 -43.91 -8.16
N PHE A 467 -5.90 -44.41 -9.35
CA PHE A 467 -4.65 -45.15 -9.56
C PHE A 467 -3.41 -44.29 -9.31
N VAL A 468 -3.41 -43.02 -9.78
CA VAL A 468 -2.36 -42.04 -9.44
C VAL A 468 -2.23 -41.88 -7.92
N GLY A 469 -3.36 -41.75 -7.22
CA GLY A 469 -3.38 -41.67 -5.76
C GLY A 469 -2.78 -42.89 -5.06
N GLN A 470 -3.04 -44.09 -5.55
CA GLN A 470 -2.49 -45.33 -4.99
C GLN A 470 -0.97 -45.46 -5.24
N VAL A 471 -0.50 -45.14 -6.45
CA VAL A 471 0.94 -45.14 -6.77
C VAL A 471 1.68 -44.12 -5.89
N LEU A 472 1.10 -42.92 -5.71
CA LEU A 472 1.66 -41.92 -4.81
C LEU A 472 1.63 -42.40 -3.35
N LYS A 473 0.58 -43.09 -2.91
CA LYS A 473 0.52 -43.65 -1.55
C LYS A 473 1.61 -44.69 -1.32
N GLN A 474 1.82 -45.61 -2.26
CA GLN A 474 2.82 -46.67 -2.16
C GLN A 474 4.26 -46.13 -2.22
N THR A 475 4.49 -45.03 -2.94
CA THR A 475 5.80 -44.38 -3.04
C THR A 475 6.04 -43.29 -1.98
N GLY A 476 5.06 -42.98 -1.13
CA GLY A 476 5.14 -41.87 -0.18
C GLY A 476 5.21 -40.49 -0.87
N GLY A 477 4.61 -40.37 -2.05
CA GLY A 477 4.60 -39.14 -2.87
C GLY A 477 5.86 -38.92 -3.71
N ARG A 478 6.78 -39.89 -3.74
CA ARG A 478 8.07 -39.80 -4.42
C ARG A 478 8.05 -40.20 -5.89
N ALA A 479 7.01 -40.85 -6.40
CA ALA A 479 6.94 -41.18 -7.82
C ALA A 479 6.89 -39.91 -8.68
N ASP A 480 7.66 -39.88 -9.78
CA ASP A 480 7.57 -38.81 -10.77
C ASP A 480 6.14 -38.67 -11.32
N PRO A 481 5.46 -37.52 -11.14
CA PRO A 481 4.07 -37.36 -11.56
C PRO A 481 3.86 -37.49 -13.07
N LYS A 482 4.79 -36.99 -13.91
CA LYS A 482 4.65 -37.05 -15.37
C LYS A 482 4.81 -38.49 -15.85
N LEU A 483 5.86 -39.16 -15.39
CA LEU A 483 6.14 -40.55 -15.76
C LEU A 483 5.06 -41.51 -15.23
N THR A 484 4.55 -41.27 -14.02
CA THR A 484 3.45 -42.05 -13.43
C THR A 484 2.18 -41.94 -14.26
N ASN A 485 1.78 -40.73 -14.67
CA ASN A 485 0.60 -40.53 -15.51
C ASN A 485 0.77 -41.18 -16.90
N GLN A 486 1.97 -41.09 -17.49
CA GLN A 486 2.26 -41.73 -18.76
C GLN A 486 2.14 -43.26 -18.66
N LEU A 487 2.82 -43.88 -17.69
CA LEU A 487 2.81 -45.34 -17.51
C LEU A 487 1.42 -45.87 -17.16
N LEU A 488 0.65 -45.15 -16.33
CA LEU A 488 -0.73 -45.51 -16.04
C LEU A 488 -1.63 -45.41 -17.28
N ALA A 489 -1.48 -44.37 -18.08
CA ALA A 489 -2.25 -44.23 -19.32
C ALA A 489 -1.90 -45.34 -20.33
N GLU A 490 -0.62 -45.72 -20.45
CA GLU A 490 -0.17 -46.84 -21.29
C GLU A 490 -0.76 -48.18 -20.81
N LYS A 491 -0.68 -48.49 -19.51
CA LYS A 491 -1.06 -49.81 -18.95
C LYS A 491 -2.57 -49.98 -18.71
N LEU A 492 -3.31 -48.91 -18.43
CA LEU A 492 -4.75 -48.99 -18.20
C LEU A 492 -5.56 -49.09 -19.51
N ASN A 493 -5.01 -48.56 -20.62
CA ASN A 493 -5.62 -48.63 -21.96
C ASN A 493 -5.16 -49.87 -22.76
N GLY A 494 -4.06 -50.50 -22.36
CA GLY A 494 -3.54 -51.74 -22.95
C GLY A 494 -4.25 -53.00 -22.48
#